data_AF-A0A4R7PYZ1-F1
#
_entry.id   AF-A0A4R7PYZ1-F1
#
_cell.length_a   1.000
_cell.length_b   1.000
_cell.length_c   1.000
_cell.angle_alpha   90.00
_cell.angle_beta   90.00
_cell.angle_gamma   90.00
#
_symmetry.space_group_name_H-M   'P 1'
#
loop_
_entity.id
_entity.type
_entity.pdbx_description
1 polymer ?
#
loop_
_entity_poly.entity_id
_entity_poly.type
_entity_poly.pdbx_seq_one_letter_code
_entity_poly.pdbx_strand_id
1 'polypeptide(L)'
;MNVMKKNTIDHLFKIVHDDFDLEVPVDGHEQRFLERLHKKQRSKKPAWTTMKKLIAAIAAILIVAIGLFTVVKPQPQSNDLANVSEQLSQTQNFFTTVISSELSKLKSIRTAENDALVADALKQLEYLENNYERLKIDLKISGHDKRVVYAMISNLQSRIDLLENVLRAIENLKYIQSEHSLTL
;
A
#
# COMPACT_ATOMS: atom_id res chain seq x y z
N MET A 1 35.15 -66.43 -2.21
CA MET A 1 34.90 -67.68 -1.45
C MET A 1 33.83 -67.38 -0.40
N ASN A 2 32.79 -68.21 -0.30
CA ASN A 2 31.60 -68.07 0.53
C ASN A 2 31.75 -68.78 1.90
N VAL A 3 30.71 -68.66 2.76
CA VAL A 3 30.33 -69.53 3.92
C VAL A 3 30.89 -69.06 5.29
N MET A 4 30.18 -68.84 6.42
CA MET A 4 28.82 -69.09 6.96
C MET A 4 28.63 -68.25 8.26
N LYS A 5 27.40 -67.83 8.63
CA LYS A 5 27.01 -67.46 10.03
C LYS A 5 25.48 -67.53 10.29
N LYS A 6 24.80 -68.55 9.75
CA LYS A 6 23.33 -68.70 9.83
C LYS A 6 22.82 -69.43 11.09
N ASN A 7 23.64 -69.60 12.13
CA ASN A 7 23.38 -70.60 13.18
C ASN A 7 23.15 -70.03 14.58
N THR A 8 23.02 -68.70 14.75
CA THR A 8 22.99 -68.09 16.10
C THR A 8 21.57 -67.75 16.58
N ILE A 9 20.73 -67.16 15.72
CA ILE A 9 19.36 -66.74 16.10
C ILE A 9 18.42 -67.94 16.23
N ASP A 10 18.49 -68.89 15.30
CA ASP A 10 17.68 -70.11 15.35
C ASP A 10 17.98 -70.94 16.60
N HIS A 11 19.22 -70.88 17.08
CA HIS A 11 19.65 -71.56 18.30
C HIS A 11 19.10 -70.89 19.57
N LEU A 12 18.98 -69.55 19.58
CA LEU A 12 18.37 -68.82 20.69
C LEU A 12 16.88 -69.10 20.79
N PHE A 13 16.15 -69.10 19.66
CA PHE A 13 14.72 -69.39 19.68
C PHE A 13 14.41 -70.84 20.08
N LYS A 14 15.25 -71.82 19.68
CA LYS A 14 15.07 -73.21 20.11
C LYS A 14 15.32 -73.43 21.60
N ILE A 15 16.19 -72.64 22.23
CA ILE A 15 16.48 -72.73 23.66
C ILE A 15 15.36 -72.13 24.50
N VAL A 16 14.76 -71.02 24.05
CA VAL A 16 13.83 -70.23 24.89
C VAL A 16 12.36 -70.56 24.58
N HIS A 17 12.04 -71.33 23.54
CA HIS A 17 10.65 -71.58 23.13
C HIS A 17 9.78 -72.21 24.22
N ASP A 18 10.33 -73.14 25.02
CA ASP A 18 9.57 -73.85 26.05
C ASP A 18 9.43 -73.06 27.38
N ASP A 19 10.11 -71.92 27.51
CA ASP A 19 10.17 -71.12 28.76
C ASP A 19 9.23 -69.89 28.75
N PHE A 20 8.56 -69.57 27.63
CA PHE A 20 7.74 -68.34 27.53
C PHE A 20 6.35 -68.44 28.17
N ASP A 21 5.83 -69.64 28.41
CA ASP A 21 4.46 -69.86 28.91
C ASP A 21 4.43 -70.41 30.35
N LEU A 22 5.30 -69.90 31.22
CA LEU A 22 5.43 -70.45 32.59
C LEU A 22 4.95 -69.52 33.71
N GLU A 23 4.57 -68.27 33.44
CA GLU A 23 4.15 -67.35 34.50
C GLU A 23 2.90 -66.53 34.14
N VAL A 24 1.83 -66.72 34.92
CA VAL A 24 0.65 -65.85 34.90
C VAL A 24 0.85 -64.66 35.86
N PRO A 25 0.35 -63.45 35.54
CA PRO A 25 0.49 -62.30 36.42
C PRO A 25 -0.10 -62.54 37.80
N VAL A 26 0.52 -61.97 38.83
CA VAL A 26 0.00 -61.99 40.21
C VAL A 26 -1.43 -61.43 40.28
N ASP A 27 -2.25 -62.00 41.17
CA ASP A 27 -3.64 -61.60 41.35
C ASP A 27 -3.81 -60.08 41.55
N GLY A 28 -4.89 -59.55 41.00
CA GLY A 28 -5.21 -58.12 41.03
C GLY A 28 -4.42 -57.26 40.02
N HIS A 29 -3.59 -57.84 39.15
CA HIS A 29 -2.93 -57.10 38.07
C HIS A 29 -3.91 -56.32 37.18
N GLU A 30 -5.00 -56.97 36.77
CA GLU A 30 -6.03 -56.36 35.92
C GLU A 30 -6.68 -55.13 36.59
N GLN A 31 -7.00 -55.24 37.87
CA GLN A 31 -7.60 -54.13 38.63
C GLN A 31 -6.63 -52.95 38.73
N ARG A 32 -5.35 -53.19 39.04
CA ARG A 32 -4.31 -52.14 39.06
C ARG A 32 -4.11 -51.52 37.67
N PHE A 33 -4.23 -52.31 36.62
CA PHE A 33 -4.17 -51.82 35.24
C PHE A 33 -5.35 -50.91 34.91
N LEU A 34 -6.58 -51.34 35.20
CA LEU A 34 -7.79 -50.54 35.01
C LEU A 34 -7.77 -49.25 35.82
N GLU A 35 -7.30 -49.29 37.07
CA GLU A 35 -7.15 -48.09 37.89
C GLU A 35 -6.19 -47.07 37.25
N ARG A 36 -5.05 -47.54 36.71
CA ARG A 36 -4.11 -46.68 35.98
C ARG A 36 -4.68 -46.17 34.66
N LEU A 37 -5.45 -47.00 33.96
CA LEU A 37 -6.11 -46.63 32.70
C LEU A 37 -7.10 -45.47 32.93
N HIS A 38 -7.94 -45.58 33.97
CA HIS A 38 -8.95 -44.58 34.28
C HIS A 38 -8.35 -43.30 34.90
N LYS A 39 -7.26 -43.41 35.67
CA LYS A 39 -6.57 -42.26 36.29
C LYS A 39 -5.88 -41.33 35.27
N LYS A 40 -5.63 -41.80 34.04
CA LYS A 40 -4.99 -41.02 32.96
C LYS A 40 -5.97 -40.17 32.12
N GLN A 41 -7.28 -40.26 32.34
CA GLN A 41 -8.30 -39.45 31.65
C GLN A 41 -8.75 -38.19 32.41
N ARG A 42 -7.86 -37.51 33.12
CA ARG A 42 -8.09 -36.10 33.48
C ARG A 42 -7.54 -35.21 32.38
N SER A 43 -8.39 -34.85 31.43
CA SER A 43 -8.09 -33.82 30.43
C SER A 43 -7.78 -32.50 31.16
N LYS A 44 -6.55 -31.98 30.99
CA LYS A 44 -6.26 -30.59 31.37
C LYS A 44 -7.04 -29.70 30.42
N LYS A 45 -8.07 -28.99 30.91
CA LYS A 45 -8.79 -27.99 30.11
C LYS A 45 -7.79 -26.99 29.54
N PRO A 46 -7.89 -26.59 28.26
CA PRO A 46 -6.96 -25.62 27.70
C PRO A 46 -7.11 -24.28 28.42
N ALA A 47 -5.99 -23.67 28.79
CA ALA A 47 -5.93 -22.40 29.49
C ALA A 47 -6.30 -21.24 28.54
N TRP A 48 -7.60 -21.14 28.24
CA TRP A 48 -8.26 -20.12 27.41
C TRP A 48 -7.91 -18.68 27.83
N THR A 49 -7.56 -18.47 29.10
CA THR A 49 -7.12 -17.18 29.64
C THR A 49 -5.71 -16.78 29.17
N THR A 50 -4.82 -17.74 28.89
CA THR A 50 -3.45 -17.47 28.42
C THR A 50 -3.42 -17.09 26.94
N MET A 51 -4.24 -17.76 26.13
CA MET A 51 -4.42 -17.43 24.71
C MET A 51 -5.03 -16.03 24.52
N LYS A 52 -6.02 -15.66 25.35
CA LYS A 52 -6.60 -14.30 25.33
C LYS A 52 -5.58 -13.21 25.63
N LYS A 53 -4.68 -13.43 26.59
CA LYS A 53 -3.61 -12.47 26.91
C LYS A 53 -2.60 -12.33 25.77
N LEU A 54 -2.27 -13.43 25.10
CA LEU A 54 -1.35 -13.42 23.95
C LEU A 54 -1.96 -12.65 22.76
N ILE A 55 -3.23 -12.93 22.44
CA ILE A 55 -3.96 -12.24 21.36
C ILE A 55 -4.10 -10.75 21.67
N ALA A 56 -4.40 -10.39 22.92
CA ALA A 56 -4.49 -8.99 23.35
C ALA A 56 -3.13 -8.25 23.23
N ALA A 57 -2.03 -8.91 23.59
CA ALA A 57 -0.69 -8.31 23.45
C ALA A 57 -0.30 -8.09 21.97
N ILE A 58 -0.60 -9.06 21.10
CA ILE A 58 -0.36 -8.94 19.65
C ILE A 58 -1.22 -7.80 19.06
N ALA A 59 -2.49 -7.71 19.45
CA ALA A 59 -3.38 -6.63 19.02
C ALA A 59 -2.86 -5.25 19.46
N ALA A 60 -2.39 -5.12 20.70
CA ALA A 60 -1.83 -3.86 21.20
C ALA A 60 -0.58 -3.43 20.42
N ILE A 61 0.33 -4.37 20.11
CA ILE A 61 1.52 -4.10 19.29
C ILE A 61 1.11 -3.65 17.88
N LEU A 62 0.13 -4.32 17.26
CA LEU A 62 -0.38 -3.92 15.95
C LEU A 62 -1.01 -2.52 15.97
N ILE A 63 -1.80 -2.20 17.00
CA ILE A 63 -2.40 -0.85 17.16
C ILE A 63 -1.30 0.21 17.31
N VAL A 64 -0.28 -0.05 18.13
CA VAL A 64 0.86 0.86 18.31
C VAL A 64 1.68 1.00 17.02
N ALA A 65 1.92 -0.09 16.31
CA ALA A 65 2.64 -0.06 15.03
C ALA A 65 1.86 0.71 13.95
N ILE A 66 0.54 0.52 13.87
CA ILE A 66 -0.34 1.27 12.94
C ILE A 66 -0.39 2.75 13.33
N GLY A 67 -0.49 3.06 14.64
CA GLY A 67 -0.48 4.44 15.14
C GLY A 67 0.86 5.15 14.91
N LEU A 68 1.99 4.46 15.11
CA LEU A 68 3.31 5.00 14.77
C LEU A 68 3.46 5.20 13.26
N PHE A 69 2.91 4.30 12.43
CA PHE A 69 2.96 4.44 10.98
C PHE A 69 2.18 5.65 10.46
N THR A 70 1.11 6.08 11.13
CA THR A 70 0.37 7.29 10.74
C THR A 70 1.02 8.58 11.24
N VAL A 71 1.66 8.55 12.41
CA VAL A 71 2.32 9.72 13.02
C VAL A 71 3.70 9.99 12.42
N VAL A 72 4.46 8.94 12.06
CA VAL A 72 5.82 9.04 11.52
C VAL A 72 5.81 8.99 9.99
N LYS A 73 4.76 9.51 9.33
CA LYS A 73 4.90 9.83 7.91
C LYS A 73 5.76 11.08 7.82
N PRO A 74 7.02 11.01 7.35
CA PRO A 74 7.72 12.22 6.96
C PRO A 74 6.83 12.90 5.93
N GLN A 75 6.37 14.12 6.24
CA GLN A 75 5.75 14.98 5.24
C GLN A 75 6.77 15.04 4.11
N PRO A 76 6.46 14.57 2.89
CA PRO A 76 7.43 14.60 1.83
C PRO A 76 7.83 16.05 1.69
N GLN A 77 9.10 16.37 1.96
CA GLN A 77 9.61 17.71 1.74
C GLN A 77 9.36 17.99 0.26
N SER A 78 8.33 18.80 -0.01
CA SER A 78 7.94 19.16 -1.36
C SER A 78 9.07 19.99 -1.91
N ASN A 79 9.84 19.48 -2.87
CA ASN A 79 10.97 20.22 -3.45
C ASN A 79 10.46 21.31 -4.39
N ASP A 80 9.69 22.23 -3.85
CA ASP A 80 8.97 23.24 -4.61
C ASP A 80 9.33 24.66 -4.14
N LEU A 81 8.63 25.65 -4.67
CA LEU A 81 8.92 27.05 -4.42
C LEU A 81 8.82 27.43 -2.94
N ALA A 82 8.07 26.66 -2.14
CA ALA A 82 7.92 26.89 -0.71
C ALA A 82 9.22 26.66 0.08
N ASN A 83 10.12 25.81 -0.42
CA ASN A 83 11.43 25.58 0.22
C ASN A 83 12.44 26.69 -0.06
N VAL A 84 12.15 27.60 -0.99
CA VAL A 84 13.07 28.68 -1.38
C VAL A 84 12.82 29.93 -0.54
N SER A 85 11.57 30.37 -0.41
CA SER A 85 11.18 31.52 0.40
C SER A 85 9.67 31.56 0.64
N GLU A 86 9.24 32.29 1.67
CA GLU A 86 7.82 32.52 1.97
C GLU A 86 7.07 33.22 0.83
N GLN A 87 7.69 34.21 0.18
CA GLN A 87 7.07 34.93 -0.94
C GLN A 87 6.83 34.00 -2.14
N LEU A 88 7.76 33.08 -2.41
CA LEU A 88 7.63 32.09 -3.47
C LEU A 88 6.60 31.00 -3.13
N SER A 89 6.47 30.63 -1.86
CA SER A 89 5.36 29.80 -1.35
C SER A 89 4.01 30.43 -1.65
N GLN A 90 3.84 31.71 -1.29
CA GLN A 90 2.61 32.46 -1.54
C GLN A 90 2.29 32.56 -3.04
N THR A 91 3.31 32.79 -3.86
CA THR A 91 3.17 32.84 -5.32
C THR A 91 2.69 31.49 -5.88
N GLN A 92 3.29 30.39 -5.44
CA GLN A 92 2.86 29.05 -5.83
C GLN A 92 1.40 28.78 -5.43
N ASN A 93 1.02 29.12 -4.19
CA ASN A 93 -0.32 28.92 -3.67
C ASN A 93 -1.36 29.74 -4.44
N PHE A 94 -1.04 30.99 -4.77
CA PHE A 94 -1.89 31.83 -5.59
C PHE A 94 -2.11 31.22 -6.98
N PHE A 95 -1.04 30.88 -7.72
CA PHE A 95 -1.18 30.32 -9.06
C PHE A 95 -1.86 28.96 -9.09
N THR A 96 -1.57 28.07 -8.15
CA THR A 96 -2.24 26.76 -8.07
C THR A 96 -3.74 26.90 -7.78
N THR A 97 -4.15 27.90 -7.00
CA THR A 97 -5.56 28.24 -6.78
C THR A 97 -6.21 28.74 -8.07
N VAL A 98 -5.56 29.65 -8.80
CA VAL A 98 -6.04 30.15 -10.10
C VAL A 98 -6.19 29.00 -11.10
N ILE A 99 -5.15 28.17 -11.28
CA ILE A 99 -5.17 27.00 -12.17
C ILE A 99 -6.33 26.06 -11.82
N SER A 100 -6.54 25.79 -10.53
CA SER A 100 -7.63 24.92 -10.07
C SER A 100 -9.00 25.50 -10.40
N SER A 101 -9.17 26.81 -10.23
CA SER A 101 -10.41 27.52 -10.58
C SER A 101 -10.68 27.47 -12.08
N GLU A 102 -9.71 27.84 -12.90
CA GLU A 102 -9.84 27.86 -14.37
C GLU A 102 -10.06 26.45 -14.93
N LEU A 103 -9.35 25.44 -14.42
CA LEU A 103 -9.57 24.05 -14.79
C LEU A 103 -10.99 23.59 -14.43
N SER A 104 -11.53 24.02 -13.29
CA SER A 104 -12.90 23.70 -12.90
C SER A 104 -13.92 24.35 -13.83
N LYS A 105 -13.70 25.61 -14.23
CA LYS A 105 -14.54 26.30 -15.23
C LYS A 105 -14.48 25.59 -16.57
N LEU A 106 -13.28 25.22 -17.03
CA LEU A 106 -13.11 24.52 -18.31
C LEU A 106 -13.88 23.20 -18.33
N LYS A 107 -13.83 22.43 -17.24
CA LYS A 107 -14.57 21.18 -17.10
C LYS A 107 -16.09 21.38 -17.07
N SER A 108 -16.59 22.49 -16.49
CA SER A 108 -18.03 22.72 -16.38
C SER A 108 -18.67 23.18 -17.70
N ILE A 109 -17.91 23.81 -18.58
CA ILE A 109 -18.38 24.26 -19.91
C ILE A 109 -18.13 23.25 -21.03
N ARG A 110 -17.60 22.07 -20.71
CA ARG A 110 -17.34 21.01 -21.69
C ARG A 110 -18.65 20.48 -22.26
N THR A 111 -18.74 20.46 -23.60
CA THR A 111 -19.85 19.91 -24.38
C THR A 111 -19.32 18.96 -25.44
N ALA A 112 -20.20 18.24 -26.15
CA ALA A 112 -19.79 17.38 -27.25
C ALA A 112 -19.13 18.16 -28.41
N GLU A 113 -19.53 19.42 -28.61
CA GLU A 113 -19.03 20.26 -29.71
C GLU A 113 -17.61 20.77 -29.46
N ASN A 114 -17.24 21.02 -28.20
CA ASN A 114 -15.91 21.52 -27.83
C ASN A 114 -14.98 20.44 -27.24
N ASP A 115 -15.42 19.18 -27.23
CA ASP A 115 -14.76 18.08 -26.55
C ASP A 115 -13.30 17.89 -26.98
N ALA A 116 -13.05 17.92 -28.29
CA ALA A 116 -11.72 17.74 -28.86
C ALA A 116 -10.74 18.82 -28.38
N LEU A 117 -11.19 20.08 -28.32
CA LEU A 117 -10.39 21.21 -27.85
C LEU A 117 -10.08 21.08 -26.35
N VAL A 118 -11.09 20.71 -25.54
CA VAL A 118 -10.91 20.49 -24.11
C VAL A 118 -9.96 19.32 -23.85
N ALA A 119 -10.10 18.22 -24.57
CA ALA A 119 -9.26 17.04 -24.43
C ALA A 119 -7.79 17.34 -24.77
N ASP A 120 -7.54 18.09 -25.84
CA ASP A 120 -6.18 18.51 -26.20
C ASP A 120 -5.58 19.45 -25.14
N ALA A 121 -6.36 20.42 -24.66
CA ALA A 121 -5.94 21.31 -23.57
C ALA A 121 -5.56 20.55 -22.30
N LEU A 122 -6.33 19.54 -21.91
CA LEU A 122 -6.02 18.70 -20.75
C LEU A 122 -4.71 17.92 -20.94
N LYS A 123 -4.44 17.43 -22.15
CA LYS A 123 -3.18 16.75 -22.49
C LYS A 123 -1.98 17.70 -22.43
N GLN A 124 -2.13 18.92 -22.94
CA GLN A 124 -1.09 19.95 -22.85
C GLN A 124 -0.84 20.38 -21.39
N LEU A 125 -1.90 20.49 -20.59
CA LEU A 125 -1.80 20.79 -19.16
C LEU A 125 -1.05 19.69 -18.40
N GLU A 126 -1.28 18.42 -18.74
CA GLU A 126 -0.55 17.28 -18.18
C GLU A 126 0.95 17.32 -18.55
N TYR A 127 1.29 17.71 -19.79
CA TYR A 127 2.68 17.92 -20.17
C TYR A 127 3.35 19.01 -19.34
N LEU A 128 2.66 20.13 -19.10
CA LEU A 128 3.14 21.21 -18.25
C LEU A 128 3.31 20.77 -16.78
N GLU A 129 2.37 19.99 -16.23
CA GLU A 129 2.49 19.40 -14.89
C GLU A 129 3.73 18.50 -14.77
N ASN A 130 3.93 17.60 -15.74
CA ASN A 130 5.10 16.74 -15.76
C ASN A 130 6.42 17.52 -15.87
N ASN A 131 6.43 18.64 -16.60
CA ASN A 131 7.56 19.57 -16.61
C ASN A 131 7.80 20.19 -15.23
N TYR A 132 6.75 20.60 -14.53
CA TYR A 132 6.85 21.16 -13.18
C TYR A 132 7.46 20.16 -12.20
N GLU A 133 7.02 18.90 -12.24
CA GLU A 133 7.59 17.83 -11.40
C GLU A 133 9.07 17.56 -11.69
N ARG A 134 9.51 17.67 -12.95
CA ARG A 134 10.95 17.64 -13.28
C ARG A 134 11.69 18.85 -12.70
N LEU A 135 11.12 20.05 -12.82
CA LEU A 135 11.73 21.26 -12.28
C LEU A 135 11.87 21.22 -10.75
N LYS A 136 10.96 20.56 -10.03
CA LYS A 136 11.09 20.31 -8.58
C LYS A 136 12.33 19.48 -8.24
N ILE A 137 12.64 18.48 -9.08
CA ILE A 137 13.86 17.68 -8.94
C ILE A 137 15.09 18.54 -9.23
N ASP A 138 15.08 19.28 -10.33
CA ASP A 138 16.18 20.17 -10.72
C ASP A 138 16.42 21.28 -9.68
N LEU A 139 15.37 21.78 -9.04
CA LEU A 139 15.45 22.81 -8.01
C LEU A 139 16.22 22.28 -6.80
N LYS A 140 15.96 21.03 -6.39
CA LYS A 140 16.70 20.35 -5.33
C LYS A 140 18.16 20.11 -5.72
N ILE A 141 18.40 19.55 -6.91
CA ILE A 141 19.76 19.21 -7.37
C ILE A 141 20.63 20.45 -7.52
N SER A 142 20.06 21.54 -8.01
CA SER A 142 20.76 22.80 -8.25
C SER A 142 20.97 23.66 -6.99
N GLY A 143 20.41 23.27 -5.84
CA GLY A 143 20.50 24.06 -4.61
C GLY A 143 19.69 25.35 -4.68
N HIS A 144 18.47 25.29 -5.24
CA HIS A 144 17.56 26.42 -5.45
C HIS A 144 18.07 27.47 -6.46
N ASP A 145 18.63 27.02 -7.59
CA ASP A 145 19.06 27.94 -8.65
C ASP A 145 17.89 28.84 -9.13
N LYS A 146 18.13 30.15 -9.14
CA LYS A 146 17.14 31.17 -9.53
C LYS A 146 16.58 30.95 -10.94
N ARG A 147 17.35 30.34 -11.85
CA ARG A 147 16.90 30.00 -13.21
C ARG A 147 15.85 28.90 -13.18
N VAL A 148 16.02 27.91 -12.29
CA VAL A 148 15.02 26.85 -12.08
C VAL A 148 13.77 27.42 -11.43
N VAL A 149 13.93 28.29 -10.42
CA VAL A 149 12.80 29.04 -9.82
C VAL A 149 12.01 29.80 -10.89
N TYR A 150 12.69 30.53 -11.77
CA TYR A 150 12.06 31.24 -12.88
C TYR A 150 11.31 30.29 -13.83
N ALA A 151 11.92 29.16 -14.19
CA ALA A 151 11.28 28.16 -15.03
C ALA A 151 10.02 27.55 -14.38
N MET A 152 10.03 27.33 -13.05
CA MET A 152 8.87 26.86 -12.30
C MET A 152 7.72 27.88 -12.31
N ILE A 153 8.04 29.16 -12.08
CA ILE A 153 7.06 30.25 -12.15
C ILE A 153 6.48 30.35 -13.57
N SER A 154 7.35 30.33 -14.58
CA SER A 154 6.95 30.40 -16.00
C SER A 154 6.07 29.21 -16.41
N ASN A 155 6.33 28.02 -15.87
CA ASN A 155 5.47 26.87 -16.08
C ASN A 155 4.06 27.09 -15.51
N LEU A 156 3.94 27.58 -14.27
CA LEU A 156 2.64 27.88 -13.66
C LEU A 156 1.88 28.94 -14.48
N GLN A 157 2.57 29.99 -14.95
CA GLN A 157 1.99 31.00 -15.84
C GLN A 157 1.50 30.39 -17.15
N SER A 158 2.31 29.54 -17.79
CA SER A 158 1.94 28.86 -19.04
C SER A 158 0.68 28.01 -18.91
N ARG A 159 0.46 27.40 -17.74
CA ARG A 159 -0.75 26.63 -17.45
C ARG A 159 -1.98 27.52 -17.35
N ILE A 160 -1.84 28.70 -16.73
CA ILE A 160 -2.92 29.69 -16.65
C ILE A 160 -3.24 30.19 -18.05
N ASP A 161 -2.22 30.62 -18.81
CA ASP A 161 -2.39 31.12 -20.19
C ASP A 161 -3.08 30.10 -21.10
N LEU A 162 -2.68 28.82 -21.01
CA LEU A 162 -3.32 27.73 -21.75
C LEU A 162 -4.82 27.64 -21.42
N LEU A 163 -5.17 27.62 -20.12
CA LEU A 163 -6.56 27.49 -19.68
C LEU A 163 -7.39 28.70 -20.11
N GLU A 164 -6.89 29.92 -19.93
CA GLU A 164 -7.57 31.15 -20.35
C GLU A 164 -7.81 31.19 -21.85
N ASN A 165 -6.81 30.81 -22.66
CA ASN A 165 -6.91 30.80 -24.11
C ASN A 165 -7.98 29.81 -24.60
N VAL A 166 -8.04 28.63 -23.97
CA VAL A 166 -9.03 27.60 -24.31
C VAL A 166 -10.44 28.04 -23.91
N LEU A 167 -10.61 28.61 -22.71
CA LEU A 167 -11.89 29.17 -22.28
C LEU A 167 -12.39 30.23 -23.25
N ARG A 168 -11.52 31.17 -23.64
CA ARG A 168 -11.85 32.22 -24.62
C ARG A 168 -12.21 31.65 -25.99
N ALA A 169 -11.49 30.62 -26.44
CA ALA A 169 -11.79 29.95 -27.71
C ALA A 169 -13.18 29.32 -27.68
N ILE A 170 -13.57 28.67 -26.57
CA ILE A 170 -14.90 28.09 -26.39
C ILE A 170 -15.99 29.18 -26.38
N GLU A 171 -15.76 30.28 -25.67
CA GLU A 171 -16.68 31.42 -25.64
C GLU A 171 -16.91 32.02 -27.04
N ASN A 172 -15.83 32.18 -27.82
CA ASN A 172 -15.91 32.68 -29.19
C ASN A 172 -16.70 31.74 -30.11
N LEU A 173 -16.49 30.42 -29.99
CA LEU A 173 -17.26 29.43 -30.75
C LEU A 173 -18.76 29.54 -30.44
N LYS A 174 -19.12 29.69 -29.16
CA LYS A 174 -20.51 29.87 -28.73
C LYS A 174 -21.13 31.14 -29.31
N TYR A 175 -20.39 32.25 -29.31
CA TYR A 175 -20.86 33.52 -29.89
C TYR A 175 -21.18 33.39 -31.38
N ILE A 176 -20.26 32.80 -32.17
CA ILE A 176 -20.44 32.60 -33.61
C ILE A 176 -21.68 31.75 -33.91
N GLN A 177 -21.92 30.69 -33.14
CA GLN A 177 -23.10 29.85 -33.31
C GLN A 177 -24.40 30.60 -33.00
N SER A 178 -24.40 31.45 -31.97
CA SER A 178 -25.58 32.25 -31.62
C SER A 178 -25.95 33.28 -32.70
N GLU A 179 -24.97 33.98 -33.27
CA GLU A 179 -25.20 34.95 -34.36
C GLU A 179 -25.75 34.24 -35.61
N HIS A 180 -25.16 33.10 -36.00
CA HIS A 180 -25.63 32.33 -37.17
C HIS A 180 -27.05 31.80 -37.00
N SER A 181 -27.47 31.48 -35.77
CA SER A 181 -28.85 31.04 -35.47
C SER A 181 -29.89 32.16 -35.48
N LEU A 182 -29.48 33.43 -35.41
CA LEU A 182 -30.37 34.59 -35.46
C LEU A 182 -30.58 35.14 -36.88
N THR A 183 -29.75 34.71 -37.84
CA THR A 183 -29.77 35.16 -39.24
C THR A 183 -30.50 34.20 -40.20
N LEU A 184 -31.08 33.11 -39.70
CA LEU A 184 -31.85 32.10 -40.45
C LEU A 184 -33.27 31.99 -39.88
#